data_AF-A0AA43EPE9-F1
#
_entry.id   AF-A0AA43EPE9-F1
#
_cell.length_a   1.000
_cell.length_b   1.000
_cell.length_c   1.000
_cell.angle_alpha   90.00
_cell.angle_beta   90.00
_cell.angle_gamma   90.00
#
_symmetry.space_group_name_H-M   'P 1'
#
loop_
_entity.id
_entity.type
_entity.pdbx_description
1 polymer ?
#
loop_
_entity_poly.entity_id
_entity_poly.type
_entity_poly.pdbx_seq_one_letter_code
_entity_poly.pdbx_strand_id
1 'polypeptide(L)'
;GSCTLCIQACPTKAIAEPYVVDATRCISYLTIELRGDATAIPQDLRSRMGNKIFGCDDCLDVCPFNLRSEPTHEEAFQPTDLTLAPDLKTLCELDEPTFSVWFRQSPVRRAKLHGLRRNVIIAQQNMNSV
;
A
#
# COMPACT_ATOMS: atom_id res chain seq x y z
N GLY A 1 -22.69 5.87 15.12
CA GLY A 1 -22.64 7.28 14.67
C GLY A 1 -22.92 7.36 13.18
N SER A 2 -22.97 8.55 12.61
CA SER A 2 -23.28 8.81 11.19
C SER A 2 -22.05 9.16 10.31
N CYS A 3 -20.84 8.99 10.85
CA CYS A 3 -19.60 9.30 10.13
C CYS A 3 -19.40 8.40 8.91
N THR A 4 -19.03 8.99 7.77
CA THR A 4 -18.77 8.31 6.49
C THR A 4 -17.44 8.70 5.85
N LEU A 5 -16.53 9.33 6.62
CA LEU A 5 -15.28 9.89 6.08
C LEU A 5 -14.41 8.84 5.38
N CYS A 6 -14.22 7.66 5.97
CA CYS A 6 -13.44 6.59 5.35
C CYS A 6 -14.03 6.08 4.02
N ILE A 7 -15.38 6.03 3.92
CA ILE A 7 -16.09 5.66 2.69
C ILE A 7 -15.82 6.71 1.60
N GLN A 8 -15.91 8.00 1.95
CA GLN A 8 -15.69 9.11 1.03
C GLN A 8 -14.23 9.22 0.57
N ALA A 9 -13.28 8.97 1.49
CA ALA A 9 -11.85 9.11 1.22
C ALA A 9 -11.26 7.94 0.43
N CYS A 10 -11.87 6.75 0.45
CA CYS A 10 -11.35 5.57 -0.22
C CYS A 10 -11.18 5.82 -1.75
N PRO A 11 -9.94 5.87 -2.30
CA PRO A 11 -9.71 6.33 -3.68
C PRO A 11 -10.40 5.45 -4.73
N THR A 12 -10.47 4.15 -4.45
CA THR A 12 -11.03 3.14 -5.34
C THR A 12 -12.49 2.81 -5.03
N LYS A 13 -13.10 3.47 -4.03
CA LYS A 13 -14.45 3.13 -3.53
C LYS A 13 -14.56 1.65 -3.14
N ALA A 14 -13.51 1.12 -2.52
CA ALA A 14 -13.50 -0.26 -2.03
C ALA A 14 -14.39 -0.45 -0.80
N ILE A 15 -14.59 0.59 0.00
CA ILE A 15 -15.59 0.57 1.08
C ILE A 15 -16.95 0.91 0.45
N ALA A 16 -17.74 -0.12 0.15
CA ALA A 16 -18.99 0.02 -0.60
C ALA A 16 -20.11 0.62 0.26
N GLU A 17 -20.16 0.20 1.52
CA GLU A 17 -21.11 0.64 2.54
C GLU A 17 -20.52 0.37 3.94
N PRO A 18 -21.14 0.83 5.04
CA PRO A 18 -20.63 0.57 6.38
C PRO A 18 -20.34 -0.92 6.61
N TYR A 19 -19.12 -1.21 7.06
CA TYR A 19 -18.63 -2.56 7.37
C TYR A 19 -18.45 -3.51 6.16
N VAL A 20 -18.58 -3.02 4.93
CA VAL A 20 -18.41 -3.83 3.71
C VAL A 20 -17.25 -3.30 2.88
N VAL A 21 -16.27 -4.17 2.63
CA VAL A 21 -15.08 -3.87 1.82
C VAL A 21 -14.98 -4.85 0.66
N ASP A 22 -15.00 -4.32 -0.56
CA ASP A 22 -14.62 -5.06 -1.76
C ASP A 22 -13.09 -5.15 -1.86
N ALA A 23 -12.56 -6.31 -1.48
CA ALA A 23 -11.13 -6.56 -1.51
C ALA A 23 -10.53 -6.42 -2.93
N THR A 24 -11.29 -6.73 -3.99
CA THR A 24 -10.79 -6.64 -5.37
C THR A 24 -10.50 -5.21 -5.82
N ARG A 25 -11.01 -4.22 -5.07
CA ARG A 25 -10.76 -2.79 -5.28
C ARG A 25 -9.86 -2.18 -4.22
N CYS A 26 -9.65 -2.85 -3.09
CA CYS A 26 -8.90 -2.32 -1.96
C CYS A 26 -7.40 -2.26 -2.28
N ILE A 27 -6.79 -1.07 -2.25
CA ILE A 27 -5.36 -0.89 -2.55
C ILE A 27 -4.48 -1.74 -1.64
N SER A 28 -4.85 -1.92 -0.37
CA SER A 28 -4.12 -2.79 0.55
C SER A 28 -4.11 -4.25 0.06
N TYR A 29 -5.24 -4.80 -0.36
CA TYR A 29 -5.30 -6.15 -0.96
C TYR A 29 -4.52 -6.22 -2.28
N LEU A 30 -4.69 -5.23 -3.16
CA LEU A 30 -4.02 -5.18 -4.46
C LEU A 30 -2.50 -5.19 -4.31
N THR A 31 -1.97 -4.47 -3.32
CA THR A 31 -0.52 -4.34 -3.11
C THR A 31 0.08 -5.51 -2.33
N ILE A 32 -0.66 -6.14 -1.41
CA ILE A 32 -0.14 -7.17 -0.50
C ILE A 32 -0.47 -8.59 -1.00
N GLU A 33 -1.70 -8.85 -1.42
CA GLU A 33 -2.20 -10.21 -1.66
C GLU A 33 -2.30 -10.58 -3.15
N LEU A 34 -2.69 -9.64 -4.01
CA LEU A 34 -2.93 -9.94 -5.41
C LEU A 34 -1.66 -10.42 -6.11
N ARG A 35 -1.75 -11.57 -6.78
CA ARG A 35 -0.69 -12.16 -7.59
C ARG A 35 -0.91 -11.87 -9.08
N GLY A 36 0.16 -11.94 -9.86
CA GLY A 36 0.14 -11.62 -11.28
C GLY A 36 0.79 -10.27 -11.57
N ASP A 37 0.87 -9.94 -12.85
CA ASP A 37 1.48 -8.70 -13.35
C ASP A 37 0.52 -7.50 -13.24
N ALA A 38 0.91 -6.36 -13.83
CA ALA A 38 0.11 -5.13 -13.80
C ALA A 38 -1.24 -5.26 -14.51
N THR A 39 -1.43 -6.23 -15.42
CA THR A 39 -2.71 -6.43 -16.13
C THR A 39 -3.78 -7.06 -15.23
N ALA A 40 -3.36 -7.73 -14.14
CA ALA A 40 -4.27 -8.22 -13.10
C ALA A 40 -4.97 -7.09 -12.33
N ILE A 41 -4.45 -5.85 -12.42
CA ILE A 41 -5.04 -4.66 -11.81
C ILE A 41 -5.70 -3.82 -12.92
N PRO A 42 -7.03 -3.62 -12.89
CA PRO A 42 -7.73 -2.71 -13.79
C PRO A 42 -7.06 -1.34 -13.90
N GLN A 43 -7.01 -0.77 -15.10
CA GLN A 43 -6.30 0.49 -15.37
C GLN A 43 -6.81 1.65 -14.50
N ASP A 44 -8.12 1.72 -14.26
CA ASP A 44 -8.73 2.76 -13.41
C ASP A 44 -8.26 2.65 -11.96
N LEU A 45 -8.07 1.44 -11.45
CA LEU A 45 -7.53 1.20 -10.11
C LEU A 45 -6.04 1.52 -10.05
N ARG A 46 -5.25 1.17 -11.08
CA ARG A 46 -3.81 1.50 -11.14
C ARG A 46 -3.54 2.99 -11.02
N SER A 47 -4.28 3.82 -11.74
CA SER A 47 -4.15 5.28 -11.64
C SER A 47 -4.51 5.81 -10.24
N ARG A 48 -5.47 5.18 -9.56
CA ARG A 48 -5.92 5.58 -8.21
C ARG A 48 -5.05 5.05 -7.07
N MET A 49 -4.11 4.15 -7.35
CA MET A 49 -3.15 3.68 -6.34
C MET A 49 -2.16 4.77 -5.93
N GLY A 50 -1.97 5.83 -6.74
CA GLY A 50 -1.02 6.89 -6.45
C GLY A 50 0.40 6.34 -6.33
N ASN A 51 1.10 6.71 -5.27
CA ASN A 51 2.46 6.26 -4.95
C ASN A 51 2.51 5.06 -3.98
N LYS A 52 1.39 4.40 -3.69
CA LYS A 52 1.32 3.34 -2.67
C LYS A 52 1.91 2.03 -3.19
N ILE A 53 3.03 1.61 -2.60
CA ILE A 53 3.76 0.39 -3.01
C ILE A 53 3.47 -0.84 -2.12
N PHE A 54 3.00 -0.64 -0.89
CA PHE A 54 2.64 -1.70 0.05
C PHE A 54 1.64 -1.18 1.08
N GLY A 55 0.41 -1.70 1.07
CA GLY A 55 -0.66 -1.23 1.95
C GLY A 55 -1.34 0.06 1.50
N CYS A 56 -2.31 0.51 2.29
CA CYS A 56 -3.01 1.78 2.12
C CYS A 56 -3.70 2.17 3.42
N ASP A 57 -3.41 3.38 3.92
CA ASP A 57 -3.93 3.90 5.17
C ASP A 57 -4.93 5.06 4.98
N ASP A 58 -5.34 5.40 3.75
CA ASP A 58 -6.20 6.57 3.49
C ASP A 58 -7.51 6.55 4.29
N CYS A 59 -8.08 5.37 4.54
CA CYS A 59 -9.29 5.24 5.36
C CYS A 59 -9.04 5.42 6.86
N LEU A 60 -7.82 5.13 7.33
CA LEU A 60 -7.37 5.33 8.70
C LEU A 60 -6.93 6.78 8.92
N ASP A 61 -6.26 7.41 7.95
CA ASP A 61 -5.76 8.78 8.03
C ASP A 61 -6.89 9.79 8.22
N VAL A 62 -8.05 9.56 7.61
CA VAL A 62 -9.23 10.41 7.79
C VAL A 62 -10.09 10.06 9.01
N CYS A 63 -9.77 8.97 9.72
CA CYS A 63 -10.60 8.49 10.82
C CYS A 63 -10.45 9.40 12.05
N PRO A 64 -11.54 10.01 12.56
CA PRO A 64 -11.46 10.91 13.73
C PRO A 64 -10.95 10.25 15.01
N PHE A 65 -11.05 8.93 15.11
CA PHE A 65 -10.51 8.17 16.22
C PHE A 65 -9.00 7.92 16.07
N ASN A 66 -8.52 7.72 14.84
CA ASN A 66 -7.10 7.47 14.57
C ASN A 66 -6.27 8.76 14.61
N LEU A 67 -6.86 9.89 14.22
CA LEU A 67 -6.26 11.23 14.34
C LEU A 67 -5.87 11.61 15.78
N ARG A 68 -6.40 10.90 16.78
CA ARG A 68 -6.10 11.11 18.20
C ARG A 68 -5.16 10.06 18.78
N SER A 69 -4.62 9.17 17.94
CA SER A 69 -3.66 8.17 18.37
C SER A 69 -2.28 8.78 18.56
N GLU A 70 -1.54 8.27 19.54
CA GLU A 70 -0.14 8.64 19.77
C GLU A 70 0.75 7.59 19.11
N PRO A 71 1.89 7.98 18.49
CA PRO A 71 2.87 7.03 17.98
C PRO A 71 3.35 6.08 19.09
N THR A 72 3.56 4.82 18.72
CA THR A 72 4.09 3.83 19.67
C THR A 72 5.54 4.14 20.04
N HIS A 73 5.91 3.83 21.28
CA HIS A 73 7.30 3.84 21.75
C HIS A 73 7.94 2.44 21.73
N GLU A 74 7.19 1.41 21.29
CA GLU A 74 7.74 0.07 21.11
C GLU A 74 8.82 0.10 20.01
N GLU A 75 10.04 -0.27 20.39
CA GLU A 75 11.21 -0.20 19.51
C GLU A 75 11.06 -1.14 18.31
N ALA A 76 10.46 -2.32 18.52
CA ALA A 76 10.24 -3.30 17.46
C ALA A 76 9.28 -2.83 16.35
N PHE A 77 8.52 -1.75 16.57
CA PHE A 77 7.58 -1.18 15.60
C PHE A 77 8.07 0.11 14.96
N GLN A 78 9.26 0.60 15.32
CA GLN A 78 9.83 1.78 14.67
C GLN A 78 10.18 1.45 13.21
N PRO A 79 9.87 2.35 12.27
CA PRO A 79 10.17 2.13 10.87
C PRO A 79 11.68 2.20 10.63
N THR A 80 12.15 1.48 9.61
CA THR A 80 13.52 1.61 9.08
C THR A 80 13.52 2.52 7.86
N ASP A 81 14.68 2.98 7.39
CA ASP A 81 14.80 3.74 6.14
C ASP A 81 14.16 3.02 4.95
N LEU A 82 14.21 1.68 4.94
CA LEU A 82 13.61 0.83 3.92
C LEU A 82 12.07 0.82 3.95
N THR A 83 11.45 1.14 5.07
CA THR A 83 9.98 1.10 5.24
C THR A 83 9.36 2.49 5.42
N LEU A 84 10.16 3.51 5.76
CA LEU A 84 9.69 4.89 5.95
C LEU A 84 9.65 5.66 4.63
N ALA A 85 10.76 5.68 3.89
CA ALA A 85 10.90 6.45 2.66
C ALA A 85 11.89 5.78 1.69
N PRO A 86 11.58 4.58 1.18
CA PRO A 86 12.51 3.86 0.32
C PRO A 86 12.69 4.52 -1.04
N ASP A 87 13.90 4.40 -1.59
CA ASP A 87 14.17 4.82 -2.96
C ASP A 87 13.53 3.87 -3.97
N LEU A 88 12.57 4.38 -4.76
CA LEU A 88 11.80 3.57 -5.71
C LEU A 88 12.68 2.98 -6.82
N LYS A 89 13.75 3.67 -7.23
CA LYS A 89 14.66 3.14 -8.26
C LYS A 89 15.37 1.89 -7.75
N THR A 90 15.92 1.96 -6.54
CA THR A 90 16.56 0.84 -5.86
C THR A 90 15.60 -0.34 -5.68
N LEU A 91 14.35 -0.08 -5.27
CA LEU A 91 13.35 -1.14 -5.13
C LEU A 91 12.94 -1.77 -6.48
N CYS A 92 12.99 -1.04 -7.59
CA CYS A 92 12.67 -1.55 -8.92
C CYS A 92 13.74 -2.53 -9.45
N GLU A 93 14.99 -2.32 -9.06
CA GLU A 93 16.16 -3.11 -9.48
C GLU A 93 16.47 -4.27 -8.51
N LEU A 94 15.70 -4.41 -7.43
CA LEU A 94 15.92 -5.39 -6.38
C LEU A 94 15.87 -6.84 -6.89
N ASP A 95 16.85 -7.64 -6.47
CA ASP A 95 16.90 -9.09 -6.72
C ASP A 95 16.38 -9.90 -5.53
N GLU A 96 16.15 -11.21 -5.74
CA GLU A 96 15.56 -12.09 -4.73
C GLU A 96 16.45 -12.28 -3.47
N PRO A 97 17.79 -12.44 -3.60
CA PRO A 97 18.68 -12.51 -2.45
C PRO A 97 18.63 -11.23 -1.60
N THR A 98 18.71 -10.05 -2.23
CA THR A 98 18.69 -8.77 -1.53
C THR A 98 17.33 -8.53 -0.88
N PHE A 99 16.23 -8.80 -1.59
CA PHE A 99 14.86 -8.75 -1.05
C PHE A 99 14.70 -9.59 0.21
N SER A 100 15.22 -10.82 0.19
CA SER A 100 15.12 -11.76 1.30
C SER A 100 15.86 -11.27 2.54
N VAL A 101 17.01 -10.60 2.36
CA VAL A 101 17.79 -10.02 3.46
C VAL A 101 17.13 -8.74 3.98
N TRP A 102 16.82 -7.80 3.09
CA TRP A 102 16.30 -6.48 3.44
C TRP A 102 14.95 -6.53 4.14
N PHE A 103 14.05 -7.39 3.67
CA PHE A 103 12.70 -7.52 4.24
C PHE A 103 12.58 -8.73 5.16
N ARG A 104 13.70 -9.25 5.70
CA ARG A 104 13.65 -10.33 6.71
C ARG A 104 12.77 -9.87 7.87
N GLN A 105 11.81 -10.73 8.26
CA GLN A 105 10.81 -10.45 9.31
C GLN A 105 9.88 -9.26 9.03
N SER A 106 9.88 -8.70 7.82
CA SER A 106 8.94 -7.65 7.43
C SER A 106 7.67 -8.24 6.78
N PRO A 107 6.48 -7.65 7.04
CA PRO A 107 5.25 -8.03 6.33
C PRO A 107 5.34 -7.81 4.81
N VAL A 108 6.28 -6.99 4.33
CA VAL A 108 6.53 -6.77 2.89
C VAL A 108 6.79 -8.07 2.14
N ARG A 109 7.33 -9.10 2.80
CA ARG A 109 7.53 -10.44 2.21
C ARG A 109 6.24 -11.07 1.70
N ARG A 110 5.08 -10.67 2.23
CA ARG A 110 3.77 -11.17 1.80
C ARG A 110 3.43 -10.77 0.36
N ALA A 111 3.92 -9.62 -0.12
CA ALA A 111 3.80 -9.21 -1.52
C ALA A 111 4.71 -10.01 -2.46
N LYS A 112 5.80 -10.58 -1.92
CA LYS A 112 6.96 -11.13 -2.65
C LYS A 112 7.64 -10.08 -3.54
N LEU A 113 8.84 -10.39 -4.03
CA LEU A 113 9.60 -9.47 -4.88
C LEU A 113 8.80 -9.01 -6.12
N HIS A 114 8.17 -9.96 -6.82
CA HIS A 114 7.39 -9.64 -8.03
C HIS A 114 6.24 -8.66 -7.75
N GLY A 115 5.53 -8.82 -6.63
CA GLY A 115 4.42 -7.95 -6.25
C GLY A 115 4.90 -6.56 -5.87
N LEU A 116 5.98 -6.48 -5.07
CA LEU A 116 6.60 -5.21 -4.71
C LEU A 116 7.08 -4.44 -5.95
N ARG A 117 7.84 -5.09 -6.84
CA ARG A 117 8.33 -4.46 -8.08
C ARG A 117 7.20 -3.98 -8.98
N ARG A 118 6.14 -4.78 -9.15
CA ARG A 118 4.94 -4.37 -9.88
C ARG A 118 4.35 -3.08 -9.30
N ASN A 119 4.19 -3.01 -7.97
CA ASN A 119 3.61 -1.84 -7.33
C ASN A 119 4.52 -0.60 -7.44
N VAL A 120 5.84 -0.78 -7.32
CA VAL A 120 6.84 0.29 -7.52
C VAL A 120 6.76 0.87 -8.93
N ILE A 121 6.65 0.02 -9.96
CA ILE A 121 6.50 0.48 -11.35
C ILE A 121 5.22 1.31 -11.52
N ILE A 122 4.10 0.85 -10.96
CA ILE A 122 2.83 1.59 -10.99
C ILE A 122 2.98 2.95 -10.29
N ALA A 123 3.61 2.99 -9.11
CA ALA A 123 3.86 4.22 -8.38
C ALA A 123 4.72 5.22 -9.18
N GLN A 124 5.81 4.75 -9.79
CA GLN A 124 6.68 5.58 -10.64
C GLN A 124 5.91 6.15 -11.85
N GLN A 125 5.08 5.34 -12.50
CA GLN A 125 4.25 5.80 -13.62
C GLN A 125 3.25 6.88 -13.19
N ASN A 126 2.60 6.69 -12.04
CA ASN A 126 1.65 7.67 -11.51
C ASN A 126 2.34 8.98 -11.12
N MET A 127 3.55 8.93 -10.54
CA MET A 127 4.31 10.12 -10.15
C MET A 127 4.82 10.93 -11.34
N ASN A 128 5.17 10.27 -12.45
CA ASN A 128 5.64 10.94 -13.68
C ASN A 128 4.49 11.48 -14.55
N SER A 129 3.24 11.15 -14.23
CA SER A 129 2.05 11.59 -14.96
C SER A 129 1.43 12.87 -14.37
N VAL A 130 2.07 13.45 -13.35
CA VAL A 130 1.69 14.70 -12.67
C VAL A 130 2.53 15.86 -13.16
#